data_AF-A0A0C9TGQ5-F1
#
_entry.id   AF-A0A0C9TGQ5-F1
#
_cell.length_a   1.000
_cell.length_b   1.000
_cell.length_c   1.000
_cell.angle_alpha   90.00
_cell.angle_beta   90.00
_cell.angle_gamma   90.00
#
_symmetry.space_group_name_H-M   'P 1'
#
loop_
_entity.id
_entity.type
_entity.pdbx_description
1 polymer ?
#
loop_
_entity_poly.entity_id
_entity_poly.type
_entity_poly.pdbx_seq_one_letter_code
_entity_poly.pdbx_strand_id
1 'polypeptide(L)'
;THQMTTCIGSTRSNDATRLKVWIGHYAAPNPSQATINPPIYTGSATRSHLGVNHPVLARMICPALALELYDSDPIEYVSVCQLADSRIEMIAAALPAILYAGDPPGKGFNKADSTNGLFKGYLLERVMRHVFTGPSTALGGPSRATRTCNAILHDMRKVEAEHIAYTCVQACHHVHSKS
;
A
#
# COMPACT_ATOMS: atom_id res chain seq x y z
N THR A 1 -26.61 14.90 10.27
CA THR A 1 -25.84 13.65 10.08
C THR A 1 -25.61 13.31 8.61
N HIS A 2 -26.63 13.34 7.73
CA HIS A 2 -26.49 13.05 6.29
C HIS A 2 -25.39 13.88 5.57
N GLN A 3 -25.35 15.20 5.76
CA GLN A 3 -24.33 16.05 5.11
C GLN A 3 -22.89 15.72 5.55
N MET A 4 -22.68 15.37 6.83
CA MET A 4 -21.36 14.96 7.33
C MET A 4 -20.92 13.63 6.72
N THR A 5 -21.80 12.64 6.65
CA THR A 5 -21.50 11.36 5.99
C THR A 5 -21.19 11.53 4.50
N THR A 6 -21.88 12.44 3.81
CA THR A 6 -21.60 12.77 2.41
C THR A 6 -20.22 13.41 2.23
N CYS A 7 -19.86 14.40 3.06
CA CYS A 7 -18.54 15.02 3.01
C CYS A 7 -17.40 14.04 3.34
N ILE A 8 -17.59 13.16 4.34
CA ILE A 8 -16.60 12.12 4.65
C ILE A 8 -16.43 11.17 3.46
N GLY A 9 -17.55 10.75 2.85
CA GLY A 9 -17.55 9.88 1.69
C GLY A 9 -16.84 10.51 0.48
N SER A 10 -17.03 11.80 0.23
CA SER A 10 -16.40 12.51 -0.88
C SER A 10 -14.90 12.70 -0.66
N THR A 11 -14.47 13.08 0.55
CA THR A 11 -13.04 13.23 0.88
C THR A 11 -12.28 11.91 0.70
N ARG A 12 -12.79 10.81 1.26
CA ARG A 12 -12.19 9.47 1.09
C ARG A 12 -12.11 9.06 -0.39
N SER A 13 -13.17 9.35 -1.15
CA SER A 13 -13.21 9.02 -2.59
C SER A 13 -12.20 9.85 -3.38
N ASN A 14 -12.01 11.12 -3.02
CA ASN A 14 -11.00 11.99 -3.61
C ASN A 14 -9.58 11.49 -3.32
N ASP A 15 -9.27 11.13 -2.08
CA ASP A 15 -7.96 10.57 -1.71
C ASP A 15 -7.66 9.30 -2.49
N ALA A 16 -8.62 8.36 -2.54
CA ALA A 16 -8.46 7.11 -3.27
C ALA A 16 -8.26 7.34 -4.78
N THR A 17 -9.07 8.22 -5.37
CA THR A 17 -8.98 8.53 -6.81
C THR A 17 -7.61 9.13 -7.16
N ARG A 18 -7.10 10.04 -6.32
CA ARG A 18 -5.79 10.67 -6.54
C ARG A 18 -4.64 9.70 -6.30
N LEU A 19 -4.74 8.81 -5.32
CA LEU A 19 -3.71 7.83 -5.01
C LEU A 19 -3.58 6.73 -6.07
N LYS A 20 -4.71 6.32 -6.68
CA LYS A 20 -4.78 5.21 -7.65
C LYS A 20 -3.73 5.30 -8.75
N VAL A 21 -3.48 6.48 -9.30
CA VAL A 21 -2.54 6.66 -10.41
C VAL A 21 -1.07 6.61 -9.98
N TRP A 22 -0.77 6.70 -8.69
CA TRP A 22 0.61 6.73 -8.18
C TRP A 22 1.07 5.42 -7.57
N ILE A 23 0.16 4.46 -7.32
CA ILE A 23 0.50 3.26 -6.54
C ILE A 23 1.65 2.45 -7.16
N GLY A 24 1.66 2.30 -8.50
CA GLY A 24 2.74 1.60 -9.19
C GLY A 24 4.08 2.33 -9.11
N HIS A 25 4.05 3.67 -9.13
CA HIS A 25 5.25 4.48 -8.94
C HIS A 25 5.77 4.37 -7.50
N TYR A 26 4.88 4.37 -6.50
CA TYR A 26 5.27 4.24 -5.10
C TYR A 26 5.69 2.82 -4.71
N ALA A 27 5.26 1.79 -5.45
CA ALA A 27 5.67 0.41 -5.24
C ALA A 27 7.10 0.11 -5.73
N ALA A 28 7.70 0.97 -6.56
CA ALA A 28 9.08 0.80 -6.99
C ALA A 28 10.04 1.16 -5.85
N PRO A 29 11.03 0.33 -5.47
CA PRO A 29 11.97 0.69 -4.41
C PRO A 29 12.66 2.03 -4.62
N ASN A 30 13.13 2.28 -5.84
CA ASN A 30 13.75 3.53 -6.29
C ASN A 30 13.01 4.11 -7.50
N PRO A 31 11.88 4.83 -7.29
CA PRO A 31 11.01 5.30 -8.38
C PRO A 31 11.69 6.28 -9.34
N SER A 32 12.78 6.92 -8.91
CA SER A 32 13.60 7.81 -9.75
C SER A 32 14.52 7.08 -10.72
N GLN A 33 14.79 5.79 -10.50
CA GLN A 33 15.70 4.98 -11.32
C GLN A 33 14.94 4.03 -12.23
N ALA A 34 13.95 3.32 -11.69
CA ALA A 34 13.19 2.33 -12.42
C ALA A 34 11.75 2.22 -11.90
N THR A 35 10.83 1.92 -12.82
CA THR A 35 9.48 1.47 -12.46
C THR A 35 9.51 0.00 -12.04
N ILE A 36 8.46 -0.47 -11.38
CA ILE A 36 8.27 -1.90 -11.14
C ILE A 36 8.13 -2.67 -12.47
N ASN A 37 8.45 -3.96 -12.45
CA ASN A 37 8.34 -4.87 -13.60
C ASN A 37 7.29 -5.96 -13.31
N PRO A 38 6.28 -6.17 -14.17
CA PRO A 38 5.93 -5.36 -15.35
C PRO A 38 5.50 -3.92 -14.99
N PRO A 39 5.65 -2.92 -15.87
CA PRO A 39 5.20 -1.56 -15.57
C PRO A 39 3.68 -1.48 -15.37
N ILE A 40 3.25 -0.79 -14.32
CA ILE A 40 1.84 -0.42 -14.13
C ILE A 40 1.62 0.93 -14.82
N TYR A 41 0.90 0.91 -15.94
CA TYR A 41 0.57 2.14 -16.67
C TYR A 41 -0.54 2.91 -15.96
N THR A 42 -0.26 4.18 -15.66
CA THR A 42 -1.20 5.12 -15.05
C THR A 42 -2.34 5.41 -16.02
N GLY A 43 -3.59 5.18 -15.62
CA GLY A 43 -4.78 5.49 -16.42
C GLY A 43 -5.48 4.28 -17.06
N SER A 44 -4.91 3.07 -16.97
CA SER A 44 -5.65 1.86 -17.35
C SER A 44 -6.86 1.67 -16.43
N ALA A 45 -8.06 1.54 -17.01
CA ALA A 45 -9.30 1.40 -16.27
C ALA A 45 -9.36 0.08 -15.47
N THR A 46 -8.67 -0.96 -15.93
CA THR A 46 -8.74 -2.31 -15.39
C THR A 46 -7.71 -2.52 -14.29
N ARG A 47 -8.16 -2.82 -13.06
CA ARG A 47 -7.30 -3.18 -11.91
C ARG A 47 -6.87 -4.66 -11.93
N SER A 48 -7.24 -5.39 -12.98
CA SER A 48 -7.01 -6.83 -13.13
C SER A 48 -5.53 -7.21 -13.13
N HIS A 49 -4.64 -6.29 -13.48
CA HIS A 49 -3.19 -6.50 -13.46
C HIS A 49 -2.53 -6.07 -12.13
N LEU A 50 -3.30 -5.83 -11.07
CA LEU A 50 -2.80 -5.50 -9.73
C LEU A 50 -2.92 -6.70 -8.77
N GLY A 51 -2.47 -6.52 -7.52
CA GLY A 51 -2.56 -7.52 -6.47
C GLY A 51 -1.81 -8.79 -6.83
N VAL A 52 -2.46 -9.94 -6.66
CA VAL A 52 -1.87 -11.27 -6.93
C VAL A 52 -1.43 -11.49 -8.38
N ASN A 53 -2.00 -10.74 -9.33
CA ASN A 53 -1.66 -10.86 -10.76
C ASN A 53 -0.38 -10.13 -11.14
N HIS A 54 0.22 -9.37 -10.22
CA HIS A 54 1.47 -8.65 -10.44
C HIS A 54 2.53 -9.14 -9.45
N PRO A 55 3.69 -9.65 -9.89
CA PRO A 55 4.67 -10.30 -9.00
C PRO A 55 5.13 -9.40 -7.84
N VAL A 56 5.47 -8.14 -8.11
CA VAL A 56 5.87 -7.18 -7.06
C VAL A 56 4.74 -6.91 -6.06
N LEU A 57 3.51 -6.67 -6.52
CA LEU A 57 2.38 -6.37 -5.64
C LEU A 57 1.89 -7.61 -4.88
N ALA A 58 1.91 -8.78 -5.53
CA ALA A 58 1.57 -10.07 -4.95
C ALA A 58 2.46 -10.37 -3.74
N ARG A 59 3.77 -10.14 -3.86
CA ARG A 59 4.70 -10.26 -2.73
C ARG A 59 4.39 -9.25 -1.61
N MET A 60 4.00 -8.02 -1.94
CA MET A 60 3.69 -6.99 -0.95
C MET A 60 2.41 -7.28 -0.14
N ILE A 61 1.41 -7.93 -0.74
CA ILE A 61 0.18 -8.33 -0.06
C ILE A 61 0.28 -9.71 0.60
N CYS A 62 1.30 -10.49 0.25
CA CYS A 62 1.58 -11.76 0.89
C CYS A 62 1.73 -11.55 2.41
N PRO A 63 1.09 -12.39 3.24
CA PRO A 63 1.32 -12.38 4.67
C PRO A 63 2.82 -12.48 5.01
N ALA A 64 3.31 -11.64 5.92
CA ALA A 64 4.73 -11.60 6.26
C ALA A 64 5.27 -12.95 6.76
N LEU A 65 4.44 -13.73 7.46
CA LEU A 65 4.75 -15.08 7.92
C LEU A 65 4.95 -16.10 6.79
N ALA A 66 4.33 -15.87 5.64
CA ALA A 66 4.34 -16.76 4.48
C ALA A 66 5.33 -16.31 3.39
N LEU A 67 6.12 -15.24 3.64
CA LEU A 67 7.07 -14.72 2.66
C LEU A 67 8.13 -15.73 2.26
N GLU A 68 8.61 -16.58 3.17
CA GLU A 68 9.58 -17.63 2.83
C GLU A 68 8.99 -18.66 1.85
N LEU A 69 7.73 -19.04 2.04
CA LEU A 69 7.01 -19.94 1.14
C LEU A 69 6.74 -19.28 -0.22
N TYR A 70 6.37 -18.00 -0.21
CA TYR A 70 6.20 -17.21 -1.42
C TYR A 70 7.52 -17.08 -2.20
N ASP A 71 8.61 -16.76 -1.52
CA ASP A 71 9.92 -16.54 -2.15
C ASP A 71 10.53 -17.86 -2.69
N SER A 72 10.12 -19.03 -2.14
CA SER A 72 10.55 -20.34 -2.67
C SER A 72 9.85 -20.75 -3.97
N ASP A 73 8.53 -20.53 -4.08
CA ASP A 73 7.79 -20.73 -5.33
C ASP A 73 6.63 -19.72 -5.45
N PRO A 74 6.89 -18.54 -6.07
CA PRO A 74 5.89 -17.51 -6.23
C PRO A 74 4.70 -17.93 -7.10
N ILE A 75 4.92 -18.82 -8.08
CA ILE A 75 3.89 -19.23 -9.04
C ILE A 75 2.93 -20.20 -8.38
N GLU A 76 3.46 -21.22 -7.71
CA GLU A 76 2.67 -22.17 -6.94
C GLU A 76 1.89 -21.44 -5.83
N TYR A 77 2.57 -20.56 -5.08
CA TYR A 77 1.92 -19.81 -3.99
C TYR A 77 0.73 -18.99 -4.50
N VAL A 78 0.91 -18.22 -5.57
CA VAL A 78 -0.17 -17.42 -6.17
C VAL A 78 -1.30 -18.32 -6.69
N SER A 79 -0.97 -19.45 -7.32
CA SER A 79 -1.97 -20.40 -7.81
C SER A 79 -2.83 -20.95 -6.67
N VAL A 80 -2.23 -21.31 -5.53
CA VAL A 80 -2.95 -21.83 -4.35
C VAL A 80 -3.81 -20.74 -3.71
N CYS A 81 -3.36 -19.48 -3.69
CA CYS A 81 -4.16 -18.35 -3.23
C CYS A 81 -5.34 -18.00 -4.15
N GLN A 82 -5.23 -18.29 -5.45
CA GLN A 82 -6.29 -18.01 -6.43
C GLN A 82 -7.33 -19.13 -6.53
N LEU A 83 -6.96 -20.36 -6.19
CA LEU A 83 -7.86 -21.51 -6.20
C LEU A 83 -8.80 -21.47 -4.98
N ALA A 84 -10.09 -21.73 -5.21
CA ALA A 84 -11.15 -21.74 -4.19
C ALA A 84 -10.94 -22.77 -3.05
N ASP A 85 -9.90 -23.59 -3.16
CA ASP A 85 -9.49 -24.62 -2.21
C ASP A 85 -8.62 -24.07 -1.05
N SER A 86 -8.31 -22.76 -1.08
CA SER A 86 -7.61 -21.94 -0.05
C SER A 86 -6.85 -22.73 1.02
N ARG A 87 -5.83 -23.49 0.62
CA ARG A 87 -4.98 -24.24 1.56
C ARG A 87 -4.09 -23.32 2.41
N ILE A 88 -4.03 -22.05 2.03
CA ILE A 88 -3.32 -20.99 2.73
C ILE A 88 -4.40 -20.01 3.23
N GLU A 89 -4.77 -20.14 4.50
CA GLU A 89 -5.66 -19.18 5.12
C GLU A 89 -4.93 -17.84 5.26
N MET A 90 -5.36 -16.83 4.50
CA MET A 90 -5.11 -15.45 4.87
C MET A 90 -5.96 -15.14 6.12
N ILE A 91 -5.49 -15.60 7.28
CA ILE A 91 -6.12 -15.33 8.57
C ILE A 91 -6.08 -13.82 8.79
N ALA A 92 -7.13 -13.23 9.38
CA ALA A 92 -7.18 -11.79 9.68
C ALA A 92 -6.00 -11.28 10.53
N ALA A 93 -5.33 -12.18 11.26
CA ALA A 93 -4.11 -11.91 12.04
C ALA A 93 -2.83 -11.83 11.17
N ALA A 94 -2.88 -12.31 9.94
CA ALA A 94 -1.74 -12.42 9.04
C ALA A 94 -1.52 -11.09 8.31
N LEU A 95 -0.69 -10.23 8.91
CA LEU A 95 -0.41 -8.90 8.38
C LEU A 95 0.41 -8.97 7.06
N PRO A 96 0.04 -8.19 6.04
CA PRO A 96 0.73 -8.21 4.75
C PRO A 96 2.13 -7.58 4.84
N ALA A 97 3.04 -8.06 3.99
CA ALA A 97 4.44 -7.63 3.92
C ALA A 97 4.62 -6.11 3.71
N ILE A 98 3.68 -5.46 3.02
CA ILE A 98 3.65 -4.00 2.79
C ILE A 98 3.72 -3.17 4.09
N LEU A 99 3.25 -3.72 5.21
CA LEU A 99 3.25 -3.01 6.49
C LEU A 99 4.64 -3.00 7.14
N TYR A 100 5.50 -3.93 6.76
CA TYR A 100 6.79 -4.12 7.41
C TYR A 100 7.93 -3.43 6.67
N ALA A 101 8.91 -2.95 7.45
CA ALA A 101 10.14 -2.38 6.94
C ALA A 101 10.91 -3.33 6.01
N GLY A 102 11.79 -2.75 5.21
CA GLY A 102 12.70 -3.46 4.32
C GLY A 102 12.44 -3.17 2.85
N ASP A 103 13.39 -3.63 2.04
CA ASP A 103 13.33 -3.57 0.58
C ASP A 103 13.77 -4.93 -0.02
N PRO A 104 12.84 -5.70 -0.62
CA PRO A 104 11.40 -5.43 -0.76
C PRO A 104 10.65 -5.41 0.60
N PRO A 105 9.41 -4.87 0.67
CA PRO A 105 8.64 -4.81 1.92
C PRO A 105 8.51 -6.18 2.57
N GLY A 106 8.56 -6.22 3.90
CA GLY A 106 8.55 -7.47 4.67
C GLY A 106 9.90 -8.17 4.79
N LYS A 107 10.96 -7.74 4.08
CA LYS A 107 12.32 -8.29 4.29
C LYS A 107 12.82 -8.10 5.72
N GLY A 108 12.39 -7.04 6.41
CA GLY A 108 12.74 -6.79 7.81
C GLY A 108 11.86 -7.52 8.83
N PHE A 109 10.94 -8.37 8.39
CA PHE A 109 10.04 -9.11 9.28
C PHE A 109 10.83 -10.12 10.14
N ASN A 110 10.60 -10.08 11.45
CA ASN A 110 11.20 -11.01 12.40
C ASN A 110 10.10 -11.89 13.00
N LYS A 111 10.16 -13.21 12.81
CA LYS A 111 9.19 -14.15 13.39
C LYS A 111 9.21 -14.16 14.92
N ALA A 112 10.35 -13.88 15.55
CA ALA A 112 10.49 -13.81 17.01
C ALA A 112 9.95 -12.50 17.60
N ASP A 113 9.88 -11.44 16.79
CA ASP A 113 9.29 -10.15 17.15
C ASP A 113 8.51 -9.59 15.96
N SER A 114 7.23 -9.96 15.90
CA SER A 114 6.31 -9.55 14.83
C SER A 114 5.94 -8.07 14.87
N THR A 115 6.35 -7.32 15.89
CA THR A 115 6.15 -5.86 15.94
C THR A 115 7.32 -5.10 15.34
N ASN A 116 8.48 -5.76 15.21
CA ASN A 116 9.66 -5.14 14.66
C ASN A 116 9.42 -4.71 13.21
N GLY A 117 9.67 -3.43 12.94
CA GLY A 117 9.48 -2.86 11.61
C GLY A 117 8.02 -2.74 11.16
N LEU A 118 7.03 -3.03 12.02
CA LEU A 118 5.62 -2.87 11.70
C LEU A 118 5.27 -1.39 11.47
N PHE A 119 4.42 -1.13 10.47
CA PHE A 119 4.06 0.19 9.94
C PHE A 119 5.22 1.04 9.40
N LYS A 120 6.35 0.42 9.06
CA LYS A 120 7.54 1.09 8.50
C LYS A 120 7.87 0.68 7.06
N GLY A 121 6.94 0.04 6.36
CA GLY A 121 7.10 -0.25 4.93
C GLY A 121 7.15 1.04 4.09
N TYR A 122 8.08 1.12 3.14
CA TYR A 122 8.29 2.34 2.35
C TYR A 122 7.05 2.76 1.54
N LEU A 123 6.24 1.78 1.08
CA LEU A 123 5.03 2.07 0.33
C LEU A 123 3.98 2.73 1.23
N LEU A 124 3.87 2.28 2.48
CA LEU A 124 2.98 2.87 3.48
C LEU A 124 3.36 4.32 3.76
N GLU A 125 4.65 4.60 3.97
CA GLU A 125 5.16 5.96 4.18
C GLU A 125 4.86 6.89 3.00
N ARG A 126 5.05 6.40 1.76
CA ARG A 126 4.75 7.16 0.54
C ARG A 126 3.26 7.45 0.38
N VAL A 127 2.41 6.47 0.67
CA VAL A 127 0.94 6.65 0.68
C VAL A 127 0.54 7.68 1.74
N MET A 128 1.14 7.61 2.93
CA MET A 128 0.86 8.55 4.02
C MET A 128 1.16 9.98 3.60
N ARG A 129 2.37 10.21 3.08
CA ARG A 129 2.79 11.52 2.56
C ARG A 129 1.90 11.96 1.40
N HIS A 130 1.52 11.07 0.49
CA HIS A 130 0.58 11.43 -0.58
C HIS A 130 -0.75 11.96 -0.05
N VAL A 131 -1.34 11.26 0.92
CA VAL A 131 -2.65 11.61 1.50
C VAL A 131 -2.58 12.90 2.31
N PHE A 132 -1.59 13.03 3.20
CA PHE A 132 -1.55 14.13 4.17
C PHE A 132 -0.78 15.35 3.67
N THR A 133 0.31 15.17 2.93
CA THR A 133 1.20 16.25 2.46
C THR A 133 1.20 16.44 0.95
N GLY A 134 0.54 15.55 0.20
CA GLY A 134 0.33 15.65 -1.24
C GLY A 134 1.37 14.91 -2.11
N PRO A 135 1.09 14.72 -3.42
CA PRO A 135 1.89 13.86 -4.29
C PRO A 135 3.37 14.26 -4.41
N SER A 136 3.67 15.57 -4.42
CA SER A 136 5.04 16.09 -4.58
C SER A 136 5.98 15.73 -3.42
N THR A 137 5.42 15.48 -2.25
CA THR A 137 6.21 15.14 -1.04
C THR A 137 6.29 13.64 -0.80
N ALA A 138 5.55 12.82 -1.58
CA ALA A 138 5.42 11.39 -1.34
C ALA A 138 6.78 10.66 -1.28
N LEU A 139 7.74 11.07 -2.13
CA LEU A 139 9.09 10.50 -2.16
C LEU A 139 10.11 11.25 -1.28
N GLY A 140 9.66 12.17 -0.42
CA GLY A 140 10.53 12.94 0.49
C GLY A 140 11.10 14.25 -0.09
N GLY A 141 10.63 14.66 -1.26
CA GLY A 141 10.95 15.96 -1.83
C GLY A 141 10.19 17.12 -1.17
N PRO A 142 10.60 18.37 -1.43
CA PRO A 142 9.89 19.55 -0.95
C PRO A 142 8.48 19.64 -1.56
N SER A 143 7.55 20.24 -0.81
CA SER A 143 6.21 20.50 -1.34
C SER A 143 6.27 21.47 -2.50
N ARG A 144 5.60 21.11 -3.60
CA ARG A 144 5.39 21.98 -4.77
C ARG A 144 3.91 22.36 -4.94
N ALA A 145 3.09 22.04 -3.95
CA ALA A 145 1.66 22.30 -4.00
C ALA A 145 1.38 23.78 -3.75
N THR A 146 0.51 24.36 -4.57
CA THR A 146 -0.01 25.73 -4.39
C THR A 146 -1.19 25.79 -3.43
N ARG A 147 -1.80 24.64 -3.12
CA ARG A 147 -2.91 24.50 -2.16
C ARG A 147 -2.40 23.95 -0.83
N THR A 148 -3.07 24.34 0.26
CA THR A 148 -2.85 23.78 1.60
C THR A 148 -3.07 22.27 1.58
N CYS A 149 -2.17 21.52 2.22
CA CYS A 149 -2.25 20.07 2.32
C CYS A 149 -3.21 19.65 3.45
N ASN A 150 -3.64 18.38 3.42
CA ASN A 150 -4.56 17.83 4.41
C ASN A 150 -3.98 17.89 5.83
N ALA A 151 -2.67 17.73 5.99
CA ALA A 151 -2.01 17.88 7.29
C ALA A 151 -2.24 19.27 7.90
N ILE A 152 -2.13 20.34 7.11
CA ILE A 152 -2.40 21.70 7.57
C ILE A 152 -3.89 21.90 7.83
N LEU A 153 -4.76 21.39 6.95
CA LEU A 153 -6.22 21.51 7.10
C LEU A 153 -6.75 20.80 8.35
N HIS A 154 -6.07 19.75 8.80
CA HIS A 154 -6.41 18.98 9.98
C HIS A 154 -5.56 19.34 11.22
N ASP A 155 -4.74 20.39 11.16
CA ASP A 155 -3.78 20.79 12.20
C ASP A 155 -2.91 19.63 12.72
N MET A 156 -2.49 18.76 11.80
CA MET A 156 -1.65 17.61 12.10
C MET A 156 -0.23 18.05 12.43
N ARG A 157 0.15 17.94 13.71
CA ARG A 157 1.53 18.21 14.18
C ARG A 157 2.39 16.96 14.34
N LYS A 158 1.75 15.81 14.45
CA LYS A 158 2.40 14.50 14.59
C LYS A 158 1.54 13.43 13.91
N VAL A 159 2.17 12.29 13.63
CA VAL A 159 1.47 11.11 13.16
C VAL A 159 0.87 10.38 14.35
N GLU A 160 -0.44 10.17 14.32
CA GLU A 160 -1.19 9.39 15.33
C GLU A 160 -1.68 8.05 14.76
N ALA A 161 -2.16 7.17 15.63
CA ALA A 161 -2.56 5.81 15.28
C ALA A 161 -3.65 5.76 14.20
N GLU A 162 -4.58 6.71 14.23
CA GLU A 162 -5.69 6.87 13.28
C GLU A 162 -5.17 7.15 11.87
N HIS A 163 -4.12 7.97 11.76
CA HIS A 163 -3.49 8.30 10.49
C HIS A 163 -2.78 7.07 9.90
N ILE A 164 -2.13 6.28 10.76
CA ILE A 164 -1.49 5.01 10.37
C ILE A 164 -2.56 4.02 9.90
N ALA A 165 -3.62 3.84 10.67
CA ALA A 165 -4.72 2.94 10.34
C ALA A 165 -5.38 3.32 9.00
N TYR A 166 -5.70 4.61 8.80
CA TYR A 166 -6.26 5.10 7.54
C TYR A 166 -5.32 4.84 6.36
N THR A 167 -4.02 5.11 6.53
CA THR A 167 -3.01 4.86 5.50
C THR A 167 -2.92 3.37 5.17
N CYS A 168 -2.98 2.47 6.16
CA CYS A 168 -2.96 1.03 5.93
C CYS A 168 -4.15 0.59 5.07
N VAL A 169 -5.36 1.07 5.40
CA VAL A 169 -6.57 0.78 4.62
C VAL A 169 -6.40 1.27 3.17
N GLN A 170 -5.91 2.50 2.98
CA GLN A 170 -5.69 3.07 1.65
C GLN A 170 -4.62 2.28 0.87
N ALA A 171 -3.47 2.00 1.46
CA ALA A 171 -2.38 1.25 0.82
C ALA A 171 -2.85 -0.15 0.39
N CYS A 172 -3.46 -0.89 1.31
CA CYS A 172 -4.00 -2.22 1.03
C CYS A 172 -5.07 -2.15 -0.08
N HIS A 173 -6.02 -1.21 -0.02
CA HIS A 173 -7.06 -1.08 -1.03
C HIS A 173 -6.48 -0.86 -2.44
N HIS A 174 -5.41 -0.06 -2.55
CA HIS A 174 -4.83 0.31 -3.84
C HIS A 174 -3.88 -0.73 -4.41
N VAL A 175 -3.29 -1.59 -3.58
CA VAL A 175 -2.44 -2.69 -4.06
C VAL A 175 -3.27 -3.92 -4.45
N HIS A 176 -4.38 -4.19 -3.77
CA HIS A 176 -5.26 -5.31 -4.14
C HIS A 176 -6.01 -5.07 -5.46
N SER A 177 -6.13 -6.11 -6.29
CA SER A 177 -7.07 -6.10 -7.41
C SER A 177 -8.51 -6.15 -6.87
N LYS A 178 -9.44 -5.44 -7.52
CA LYS A 178 -10.86 -5.74 -7.35
C LYS A 178 -11.17 -6.86 -8.33
N SER A 179 -11.43 -8.07 -7.82
CA SER A 179 -12.15 -9.09 -8.57
C SER A 179 -13.56 -8.63 -8.89
#